data_AF-A0A1A9Z854-F1
#
_entry.id   AF-A0A1A9Z854-F1
#
_cell.length_a   1.000
_cell.length_b   1.000
_cell.length_c   1.000
_cell.angle_alpha   90.00
_cell.angle_beta   90.00
_cell.angle_gamma   90.00
#
_symmetry.space_group_name_H-M   'P 1'
#
loop_
_entity.id
_entity.type
_entity.pdbx_description
1 polymer ?
#
loop_
_entity_poly.entity_id
_entity_poly.type
_entity_poly.pdbx_seq_one_letter_code
_entity_poly.pdbx_strand_id
1 'polypeptide(L)'
;MSKTSGVGTDSDATYNIQHGKVDTIGNDEGNRTSPSYETERPIEDATHNQVAMNSQNTKHSIDHKSDDPGVQANMKHGPLDIHDVQSKPEIEQICRDEKKTFLSKTKERTGVDLDKSDINAVVTDSSRQAIKNGGTIAGLKFNLIVAVSKNLGIGLKGGLPWKLKSELKYFSQTTKRVLDPTKRNVVIMGRKTYFGIPPSNRPLRDRLNIVLSTTLTKHDLPDEVLLQPNLEAAMKFFENNNVLKNSIETVWIIGGAGVFKDAMASERCHRLYITQIQSNFECDVFLPTIPDDFQEVITEPEIPQGMQAENGINFVYKVFEKR
;
A
#
# COMPACT_ATOMS: atom_id res chain seq x y z
N MET A 1 38.94 -11.32 -10.93
CA MET A 1 38.63 -11.89 -9.60
C MET A 1 38.91 -10.83 -8.55
N SER A 2 37.88 -10.14 -8.06
CA SER A 2 37.99 -9.36 -6.81
C SER A 2 37.10 -10.05 -5.77
N LYS A 3 37.68 -10.33 -4.59
CA LYS A 3 36.98 -10.94 -3.46
C LYS A 3 36.45 -9.82 -2.58
N THR A 4 35.14 -9.73 -2.41
CA THR A 4 34.50 -8.82 -1.44
C THR A 4 34.29 -9.57 -0.13
N SER A 5 35.03 -9.15 0.90
CA SER A 5 34.79 -9.48 2.30
C SER A 5 33.98 -8.35 2.94
N GLY A 6 32.91 -8.68 3.66
CA GLY A 6 32.05 -7.71 4.34
C GLY A 6 31.74 -8.17 5.77
N VAL A 7 31.66 -7.20 6.68
CA VAL A 7 31.24 -7.38 8.08
C VAL A 7 29.88 -6.69 8.23
N GLY A 8 28.92 -7.38 8.84
CA GLY A 8 27.58 -6.85 9.12
C GLY A 8 27.24 -6.99 10.60
N THR A 9 26.54 -6.00 11.13
CA THR A 9 26.03 -5.97 12.51
C THR A 9 24.51 -5.90 12.46
N ASP A 10 23.83 -6.78 13.17
CA ASP A 10 22.45 -6.57 13.60
C ASP A 10 22.40 -6.73 15.13
N SER A 11 21.36 -6.21 15.76
CA SER A 11 21.32 -5.67 17.14
C SER A 11 21.72 -6.56 18.33
N ASP A 12 22.48 -7.65 18.17
CA ASP A 12 23.30 -8.30 19.23
C ASP A 12 24.34 -9.34 18.70
N ALA A 13 24.75 -9.31 17.42
CA ALA A 13 25.80 -10.24 16.93
C ALA A 13 26.61 -9.72 15.72
N THR A 14 27.91 -10.06 15.68
CA THR A 14 28.84 -9.74 14.58
C THR A 14 29.19 -11.00 13.79
N TYR A 15 29.10 -10.94 12.46
CA TYR A 15 29.38 -12.08 11.57
C TYR A 15 30.46 -11.74 10.54
N ASN A 16 31.31 -12.73 10.23
CA ASN A 16 32.26 -12.66 9.12
C ASN A 16 31.86 -13.67 8.04
N ILE A 17 31.80 -13.21 6.79
CA ILE A 17 31.41 -14.03 5.65
C ILE A 17 32.60 -14.13 4.71
N GLN A 18 33.20 -15.32 4.63
CA GLN A 18 34.21 -15.65 3.62
C GLN A 18 33.80 -16.91 2.86
N HIS A 19 33.82 -16.83 1.53
CA HIS A 19 33.66 -17.98 0.63
C HIS A 19 32.38 -18.82 0.86
N GLY A 20 31.28 -18.16 1.24
CA GLY A 20 29.97 -18.81 1.39
C GLY A 20 29.81 -19.63 2.67
N LYS A 21 30.74 -19.50 3.63
CA LYS A 21 30.63 -20.10 4.97
C LYS A 21 30.47 -18.99 6.00
N VAL A 22 29.54 -19.20 6.96
CA VAL A 22 29.26 -18.27 8.07
C VAL A 22 29.94 -18.82 9.32
N ASP A 23 30.92 -18.09 9.84
CA ASP A 23 31.57 -18.42 11.11
C ASP A 23 31.14 -17.39 12.17
N THR A 24 30.65 -17.88 13.31
CA THR A 24 30.21 -17.06 14.43
C THR A 24 31.42 -16.58 15.23
N ILE A 25 31.56 -15.26 15.42
CA ILE A 25 32.55 -14.69 16.34
C ILE A 25 31.87 -14.56 17.70
N GLY A 26 32.41 -15.24 18.72
CA GLY A 26 31.90 -15.12 20.09
C GLY A 26 32.07 -13.69 20.61
N ASN A 27 31.07 -13.19 21.32
CA ASN A 27 31.16 -11.94 22.09
C ASN A 27 32.07 -12.12 23.32
N ASP A 28 32.58 -11.01 23.86
CA ASP A 28 33.56 -10.94 24.98
C ASP A 28 33.07 -11.57 26.31
N GLU A 29 31.88 -12.18 26.35
CA GLU A 29 31.31 -12.88 27.50
C GLU A 29 31.25 -14.42 27.34
N GLY A 30 31.80 -14.98 26.26
CA GLY A 30 32.12 -16.41 26.18
C GLY A 30 30.96 -17.40 26.07
N ASN A 31 29.71 -16.95 25.88
CA ASN A 31 28.57 -17.86 25.77
C ASN A 31 28.28 -18.28 24.32
N ARG A 32 28.34 -19.58 24.05
CA ARG A 32 28.01 -20.20 22.75
C ARG A 32 26.54 -20.62 22.73
N THR A 33 25.73 -20.10 21.82
CA THR A 33 24.41 -20.65 21.50
C THR A 33 24.43 -21.21 20.07
N SER A 34 24.10 -22.51 19.93
CA SER A 34 24.00 -23.21 18.65
C SER A 34 22.52 -23.34 18.26
N PRO A 35 22.11 -23.08 17.00
CA PRO A 35 20.77 -23.40 16.54
C PRO A 35 20.72 -24.83 16.01
N SER A 36 19.89 -25.68 16.64
CA SER A 36 19.61 -27.04 16.18
C SER A 36 18.60 -27.03 15.03
N TYR A 37 19.02 -27.50 13.86
CA TYR A 37 18.17 -27.95 12.77
C TYR A 37 18.15 -29.49 12.77
N GLU A 38 16.96 -30.10 12.80
CA GLU A 38 16.80 -31.52 12.47
C GLU A 38 15.86 -31.65 11.26
N THR A 39 16.38 -32.32 10.23
CA THR A 39 15.66 -32.85 9.07
C THR A 39 15.85 -34.35 9.08
N GLU A 40 14.80 -35.17 9.30
CA GLU A 40 14.68 -36.54 8.78
C GLU A 40 13.20 -36.98 8.63
N ARG A 41 12.92 -37.77 7.59
CA ARG A 41 11.76 -38.65 7.29
C ARG A 41 12.38 -39.94 6.68
N PRO A 42 11.70 -41.11 6.53
CA PRO A 42 10.37 -41.60 6.98
C PRO A 42 10.37 -43.07 7.52
N ILE A 43 9.19 -43.63 7.92
CA ILE A 43 8.62 -44.98 7.60
C ILE A 43 7.57 -45.49 8.63
N GLU A 44 6.37 -45.81 8.09
CA GLU A 44 5.32 -46.82 8.38
C GLU A 44 4.55 -47.02 9.73
N ASP A 45 3.21 -46.99 9.55
CA ASP A 45 2.12 -47.89 10.00
C ASP A 45 1.55 -48.00 11.43
N ALA A 46 0.19 -48.08 11.40
CA ALA A 46 -0.75 -48.80 12.28
C ALA A 46 -1.46 -48.11 13.47
N THR A 47 -2.74 -47.75 13.22
CA THR A 47 -3.98 -48.07 13.98
C THR A 47 -4.23 -47.62 15.44
N HIS A 48 -5.48 -47.09 15.63
CA HIS A 48 -6.36 -47.07 16.84
C HIS A 48 -5.84 -46.24 18.04
N ASN A 49 -6.58 -45.29 18.65
CA ASN A 49 -7.86 -45.45 19.35
C ASN A 49 -8.36 -44.09 19.94
N GLN A 50 -9.69 -43.92 19.99
CA GLN A 50 -10.56 -43.28 21.02
C GLN A 50 -10.25 -41.87 21.60
N VAL A 51 -11.11 -40.86 21.37
CA VAL A 51 -12.36 -40.48 22.10
C VAL A 51 -12.16 -39.88 23.50
N ALA A 52 -12.54 -38.61 23.68
CA ALA A 52 -13.30 -38.01 24.79
C ALA A 52 -13.62 -36.54 24.41
N MET A 53 -14.82 -36.16 24.00
CA MET A 53 -16.00 -35.80 24.82
C MET A 53 -15.68 -34.97 26.08
N ASN A 54 -16.07 -33.68 26.05
CA ASN A 54 -16.97 -33.17 27.09
C ASN A 54 -17.79 -31.97 26.60
N SER A 55 -19.11 -32.17 26.62
CA SER A 55 -20.17 -31.18 26.58
C SER A 55 -20.82 -31.12 27.98
N GLN A 56 -21.79 -30.22 28.17
CA GLN A 56 -22.63 -29.94 29.37
C GLN A 56 -22.19 -28.68 30.15
N ASN A 57 -23.07 -27.76 30.58
CA ASN A 57 -24.53 -27.80 30.67
C ASN A 57 -25.18 -26.40 30.72
N THR A 58 -26.49 -26.40 30.48
CA THR A 58 -27.47 -25.31 30.29
C THR A 58 -28.09 -24.68 31.56
N LYS A 59 -28.56 -23.41 31.41
CA LYS A 59 -29.80 -22.72 31.92
C LYS A 59 -30.17 -22.70 33.42
N HIS A 60 -30.50 -21.51 33.95
CA HIS A 60 -31.85 -21.15 34.48
C HIS A 60 -32.01 -19.67 34.90
N SER A 61 -33.18 -19.08 34.60
CA SER A 61 -33.72 -17.81 35.15
C SER A 61 -34.43 -18.03 36.50
N ILE A 62 -34.54 -16.99 37.34
CA ILE A 62 -35.70 -16.64 38.21
C ILE A 62 -35.53 -15.19 38.74
N ASP A 63 -36.64 -14.44 38.73
CA ASP A 63 -36.84 -13.08 39.26
C ASP A 63 -36.88 -13.02 40.81
N HIS A 64 -36.40 -11.92 41.42
CA HIS A 64 -36.89 -11.39 42.71
C HIS A 64 -36.75 -9.85 42.77
N LYS A 65 -37.83 -9.19 43.24
CA LYS A 65 -37.91 -7.77 43.65
C LYS A 65 -37.71 -7.65 45.17
N SER A 66 -37.03 -6.61 45.67
CA SER A 66 -37.45 -5.72 46.78
C SER A 66 -36.31 -4.83 47.35
N ASP A 67 -36.60 -3.54 47.33
CA ASP A 67 -36.20 -2.34 48.11
C ASP A 67 -35.15 -2.41 49.27
N ASP A 68 -34.12 -1.55 49.19
CA ASP A 68 -33.63 -0.67 50.28
C ASP A 68 -32.79 0.51 49.72
N PRO A 69 -32.87 1.75 50.27
CA PRO A 69 -32.25 2.96 49.72
C PRO A 69 -30.94 3.32 50.44
N GLY A 70 -29.82 3.24 49.72
CA GLY A 70 -28.50 3.68 50.16
C GLY A 70 -27.79 4.48 49.06
N VAL A 71 -28.02 5.78 49.03
CA VAL A 71 -27.32 6.75 48.17
C VAL A 71 -25.88 6.90 48.66
N GLN A 72 -24.90 6.37 47.91
CA GLN A 72 -23.65 7.06 47.49
C GLN A 72 -22.58 6.07 46.98
N ALA A 73 -21.99 6.42 45.83
CA ALA A 73 -20.74 5.90 45.25
C ALA A 73 -20.73 4.47 44.66
N ASN A 74 -21.20 4.32 43.42
CA ASN A 74 -20.43 3.73 42.29
C ASN A 74 -21.37 3.47 41.11
N MET A 75 -21.16 4.17 39.98
CA MET A 75 -21.41 3.71 38.60
C MET A 75 -21.15 4.87 37.63
N LYS A 76 -19.92 4.97 37.10
CA LYS A 76 -19.65 5.59 35.80
C LYS A 76 -18.20 5.35 35.36
N HIS A 77 -17.90 4.17 34.80
CA HIS A 77 -16.82 4.04 33.82
C HIS A 77 -17.29 3.10 32.71
N GLY A 78 -17.84 3.72 31.65
CA GLY A 78 -17.93 3.14 30.31
C GLY A 78 -16.57 3.22 29.60
N PRO A 79 -16.46 2.65 28.39
CA PRO A 79 -15.18 2.37 27.74
C PRO A 79 -14.43 3.65 27.34
N LEU A 80 -13.09 3.56 27.43
CA LEU A 80 -12.09 4.62 27.35
C LEU A 80 -12.32 5.66 26.25
N ASP A 81 -12.24 6.93 26.66
CA ASP A 81 -12.06 8.09 25.79
C ASP A 81 -10.76 8.00 24.99
N ILE A 82 -10.90 8.26 23.69
CA ILE A 82 -9.79 8.46 22.76
C ILE A 82 -9.39 9.95 22.90
N HIS A 83 -8.38 10.23 23.71
CA HIS A 83 -7.71 11.53 23.72
C HIS A 83 -6.28 11.36 23.23
N ASP A 84 -6.08 11.55 21.93
CA ASP A 84 -4.84 12.12 21.43
C ASP A 84 -5.14 12.98 20.19
N VAL A 85 -5.52 14.23 20.45
CA VAL A 85 -5.65 15.28 19.44
C VAL A 85 -4.56 16.28 19.76
N GLN A 86 -3.44 16.22 19.03
CA GLN A 86 -2.39 17.22 19.16
C GLN A 86 -2.91 18.58 18.69
N SER A 87 -2.60 19.61 19.46
CA SER A 87 -3.15 20.95 19.28
C SER A 87 -2.53 21.63 18.06
N LYS A 88 -3.29 22.50 17.39
CA LYS A 88 -2.81 23.30 16.23
C LYS A 88 -1.43 23.99 16.45
N PRO A 89 -1.10 24.53 17.64
CA PRO A 89 0.22 25.09 17.93
C PRO A 89 1.36 24.06 17.86
N GLU A 90 1.13 22.80 18.25
CA GLU A 90 2.14 21.74 18.24
C GLU A 90 2.44 21.27 16.81
N ILE A 91 1.43 21.16 15.95
CA ILE A 91 1.61 20.84 14.53
C ILE A 91 2.40 21.94 13.82
N GLU A 92 2.08 23.21 14.08
CA GLU A 92 2.86 24.34 13.55
C GLU A 92 4.31 24.33 14.02
N GLN A 93 4.57 23.82 15.23
CA GLN A 93 5.91 23.69 15.79
C GLN A 93 6.68 22.54 15.14
N ILE A 94 6.06 21.37 14.95
CA ILE A 94 6.64 20.24 14.21
C ILE A 94 7.01 20.64 12.78
N CYS A 95 6.12 21.34 12.05
CA CYS A 95 6.43 21.81 10.70
C CYS A 95 7.59 22.83 10.68
N ARG A 96 7.71 23.68 11.70
CA ARG A 96 8.85 24.60 11.83
C ARG A 96 10.15 23.83 12.06
N ASP A 97 10.11 22.78 12.87
CA ASP A 97 11.29 22.01 13.25
C ASP A 97 11.76 21.09 12.10
N GLU A 98 10.83 20.52 11.32
CA GLU A 98 11.14 19.81 10.07
C GLU A 98 11.73 20.74 9.01
N LYS A 99 11.17 21.95 8.85
CA LYS A 99 11.72 22.97 7.93
C LYS A 99 13.14 23.37 8.32
N LYS A 100 13.41 23.56 9.62
CA LYS A 100 14.76 23.84 10.12
C LYS A 100 15.72 22.69 9.85
N THR A 101 15.26 21.45 10.04
CA THR A 101 16.05 20.23 9.80
C THR A 101 16.37 20.03 8.32
N PHE A 102 15.44 20.35 7.43
CA PHE A 102 15.67 20.30 5.99
C PHE A 102 16.69 21.37 5.54
N LEU A 103 16.56 22.60 6.05
CA LEU A 103 17.49 23.69 5.75
C LEU A 103 18.90 23.38 6.27
N SER A 104 19.04 22.84 7.48
CA SER A 104 20.35 22.49 8.04
C SER A 104 21.02 21.37 7.23
N LYS A 105 20.30 20.30 6.92
CA LYS A 105 20.83 19.17 6.12
C LYS A 105 21.17 19.56 4.68
N THR A 106 20.45 20.52 4.10
CA THR A 106 20.73 21.02 2.76
C THR A 106 21.99 21.87 2.75
N LYS A 107 22.14 22.78 3.74
CA LYS A 107 23.36 23.58 3.93
C LYS A 107 24.59 22.71 4.15
N GLU A 108 24.48 21.65 4.97
CA GLU A 108 25.56 20.70 5.21
C GLU A 108 26.00 19.94 3.93
N ARG A 109 25.07 19.68 3.01
CA ARG A 109 25.34 18.92 1.78
C ARG A 109 25.80 19.77 0.60
N THR A 110 25.29 20.99 0.45
CA THR A 110 25.54 21.81 -0.74
C THR A 110 26.42 23.02 -0.47
N GLY A 111 26.61 23.40 0.79
CA GLY A 111 27.33 24.62 1.19
C GLY A 111 26.59 25.92 0.85
N VAL A 112 25.37 25.85 0.33
CA VAL A 112 24.57 27.00 -0.12
C VAL A 112 23.48 27.31 0.92
N ASP A 113 23.39 28.57 1.34
CA ASP A 113 22.26 29.08 2.13
C ASP A 113 21.10 29.44 1.20
N LEU A 114 19.96 28.74 1.33
CA LEU A 114 18.74 29.02 0.57
C LEU A 114 17.96 30.18 1.21
N ASP A 115 17.55 31.18 0.42
CA ASP A 115 16.73 32.31 0.88
C ASP A 115 15.23 31.95 0.92
N LYS A 116 14.46 32.71 1.71
CA LYS A 116 12.99 32.65 1.87
C LYS A 116 12.22 32.59 0.55
N SER A 117 12.73 33.14 -0.56
CA SER A 117 12.10 33.05 -1.88
C SER A 117 12.15 31.65 -2.49
N ASP A 118 13.21 30.88 -2.22
CA ASP A 118 13.41 29.52 -2.77
C ASP A 118 12.58 28.48 -2.01
N ILE A 119 12.22 28.76 -0.74
CA ILE A 119 11.46 27.82 0.10
C ILE A 119 9.99 27.70 -0.34
N ASN A 120 9.45 28.70 -1.04
CA ASN A 120 8.08 28.62 -1.58
C ASN A 120 7.97 27.67 -2.78
N ALA A 121 9.09 27.28 -3.41
CA ALA A 121 9.12 26.35 -4.54
C ALA A 121 9.23 24.87 -4.12
N VAL A 122 9.64 24.58 -2.87
CA VAL A 122 9.86 23.20 -2.36
C VAL A 122 8.61 22.62 -1.66
N VAL A 123 7.59 23.44 -1.43
CA VAL A 123 6.31 23.00 -0.86
C VAL A 123 5.41 22.50 -1.99
N THR A 124 5.63 21.26 -2.43
CA THR A 124 4.69 20.54 -3.30
C THR A 124 3.35 20.32 -2.58
N ASP A 125 2.27 20.14 -3.34
CA ASP A 125 0.88 20.06 -2.83
C ASP A 125 0.68 19.00 -1.73
N SER A 126 1.55 18.00 -1.60
CA SER A 126 1.56 17.03 -0.50
C SER A 126 1.71 17.69 0.88
N SER A 127 2.55 18.72 0.99
CA SER A 127 2.71 19.48 2.24
C SER A 127 1.53 20.42 2.50
N ARG A 128 0.93 21.00 1.45
CA ARG A 128 -0.31 21.78 1.56
C ARG A 128 -1.52 20.92 1.94
N GLN A 129 -1.58 19.66 1.48
CA GLN A 129 -2.60 18.69 1.86
C GLN A 129 -2.47 18.26 3.32
N ALA A 130 -1.24 18.04 3.81
CA ALA A 130 -0.98 17.76 5.22
C ALA A 130 -1.47 18.89 6.14
N ILE A 131 -1.29 20.15 5.74
CA ILE A 131 -1.73 21.34 6.51
C ILE A 131 -3.24 21.59 6.39
N LYS A 132 -3.87 21.30 5.23
CA LYS A 132 -5.33 21.45 5.04
C LYS A 132 -6.15 20.42 5.85
N ASN A 133 -5.60 19.24 6.12
CA ASN A 133 -6.28 18.17 6.85
C ASN A 133 -6.23 18.34 8.38
N GLY A 134 -6.25 19.57 8.88
CA GLY A 134 -6.11 19.89 10.30
C GLY A 134 -6.95 19.00 11.22
N GLY A 135 -6.28 18.09 11.95
CA GLY A 135 -6.83 17.42 13.12
C GLY A 135 -7.77 16.22 12.90
N THR A 136 -7.96 15.74 11.67
CA THR A 136 -8.64 14.45 11.42
C THR A 136 -7.65 13.52 10.76
N ILE A 137 -7.46 12.29 11.28
CA ILE A 137 -6.65 11.26 10.61
C ILE A 137 -7.35 10.92 9.29
N ALA A 138 -7.05 11.68 8.24
CA ALA A 138 -7.50 11.38 6.89
C ALA A 138 -6.93 10.01 6.55
N GLY A 139 -7.81 9.00 6.46
CA GLY A 139 -7.42 7.64 6.12
C GLY A 139 -6.61 7.62 4.81
N LEU A 140 -5.75 6.61 4.65
CA LEU A 140 -4.91 6.44 3.46
C LEU A 140 -5.78 6.53 2.20
N LYS A 141 -5.51 7.54 1.35
CA LYS A 141 -6.17 7.75 0.05
C LYS A 141 -5.44 6.96 -1.05
N PHE A 142 -6.13 6.73 -2.17
CA PHE A 142 -5.55 6.05 -3.32
C PHE A 142 -5.90 6.72 -4.65
N ASN A 143 -5.10 6.43 -5.66
CA ASN A 143 -5.30 6.86 -7.03
C ASN A 143 -5.62 5.67 -7.93
N LEU A 144 -6.39 5.89 -8.98
CA LEU A 144 -6.66 4.91 -10.03
C LEU A 144 -5.79 5.25 -11.25
N ILE A 145 -5.35 4.25 -12.00
CA ILE A 145 -4.70 4.45 -13.29
C ILE A 145 -5.21 3.43 -14.32
N VAL A 146 -5.62 3.90 -15.49
CA VAL A 146 -6.22 3.06 -16.54
C VAL A 146 -5.99 3.62 -17.94
N ALA A 147 -5.76 2.74 -18.91
CA ALA A 147 -5.88 3.05 -20.33
C ALA A 147 -7.23 2.54 -20.85
N VAL A 148 -7.96 3.39 -21.57
CA VAL A 148 -9.34 3.13 -21.99
C VAL A 148 -9.53 3.50 -23.46
N SER A 149 -10.15 2.61 -24.24
CA SER A 149 -10.50 2.87 -25.63
C SER A 149 -11.67 3.83 -25.77
N LYS A 150 -11.89 4.33 -26.99
CA LYS A 150 -12.99 5.26 -27.30
C LYS A 150 -14.37 4.67 -26.99
N ASN A 151 -14.51 3.34 -27.08
CA ASN A 151 -15.71 2.58 -26.69
C ASN A 151 -15.68 2.08 -25.24
N LEU A 152 -14.95 2.76 -24.34
CA LEU A 152 -14.81 2.45 -22.90
C LEU A 152 -14.19 1.08 -22.58
N GLY A 153 -13.59 0.41 -23.56
CA GLY A 153 -12.96 -0.89 -23.38
C GLY A 153 -11.61 -0.79 -22.66
N ILE A 154 -11.34 -1.73 -21.76
CA ILE A 154 -10.09 -1.81 -20.98
C ILE A 154 -9.42 -3.19 -21.04
N GLY A 155 -10.07 -4.18 -21.66
CA GLY A 155 -9.56 -5.54 -21.72
C GLY A 155 -10.27 -6.39 -22.77
N LEU A 156 -9.54 -7.38 -23.29
CA LEU A 156 -10.03 -8.43 -24.15
C LEU A 156 -9.34 -9.75 -23.77
N LYS A 157 -10.11 -10.79 -23.44
CA LYS A 157 -9.61 -12.15 -23.15
C LYS A 157 -8.49 -12.18 -22.11
N GLY A 158 -8.57 -11.31 -21.11
CA GLY A 158 -7.59 -11.19 -20.03
C GLY A 158 -6.33 -10.37 -20.36
N GLY A 159 -6.18 -9.85 -21.58
CA GLY A 159 -5.09 -8.97 -21.98
C GLY A 159 -5.56 -7.57 -22.36
N LEU A 160 -4.62 -6.73 -22.78
CA LEU A 160 -4.91 -5.43 -23.37
C LEU A 160 -5.24 -5.60 -24.87
N PRO A 161 -6.29 -4.94 -25.40
CA PRO A 161 -6.65 -5.01 -26.83
C PRO A 161 -5.64 -4.32 -27.77
N TRP A 162 -4.70 -3.56 -27.21
CA TRP A 162 -3.71 -2.76 -27.93
C TRP A 162 -2.29 -3.02 -27.42
N LYS A 163 -1.30 -2.57 -28.21
CA LYS A 163 0.12 -2.64 -27.87
C LYS A 163 0.75 -1.25 -27.99
N LEU A 164 0.77 -0.54 -26.86
CA LEU A 164 1.30 0.82 -26.73
C LEU A 164 2.43 0.83 -25.70
N LYS A 165 3.69 0.72 -26.14
CA LYS A 165 4.85 0.62 -25.26
C LYS A 165 5.09 1.92 -24.48
N SER A 166 4.85 3.06 -25.12
CA SER A 166 4.97 4.38 -24.49
C SER A 166 3.95 4.55 -23.36
N GLU A 167 2.72 4.05 -23.55
CA GLU A 167 1.68 4.02 -22.52
C GLU A 167 2.06 3.09 -21.36
N LEU A 168 2.52 1.87 -21.64
CA LEU A 168 3.01 0.96 -20.59
C LEU A 168 4.21 1.54 -19.82
N LYS A 169 5.08 2.30 -20.49
CA LYS A 169 6.18 3.02 -19.86
C LYS A 169 5.66 4.10 -18.92
N TYR A 170 4.68 4.89 -19.35
CA TYR A 170 4.00 5.88 -18.51
C TYR A 170 3.36 5.21 -17.29
N PHE A 171 2.56 4.16 -17.46
CA PHE A 171 1.99 3.39 -16.36
C PHE A 171 3.06 2.92 -15.37
N SER A 172 4.15 2.33 -15.88
CA SER A 172 5.23 1.84 -15.04
C SER A 172 5.95 2.96 -14.30
N GLN A 173 6.18 4.12 -14.93
CA GLN A 173 6.86 5.25 -14.29
C GLN A 173 5.98 5.89 -13.23
N THR A 174 4.72 6.16 -13.55
CA THR A 174 3.75 6.78 -12.64
C THR A 174 3.50 5.92 -11.40
N THR A 175 3.34 4.61 -11.56
CA THR A 175 3.10 3.72 -10.41
C THR A 175 4.35 3.38 -9.61
N LYS A 176 5.56 3.58 -10.15
CA LYS A 176 6.84 3.35 -9.44
C LYS A 176 7.42 4.59 -8.77
N ARG A 177 7.16 5.77 -9.33
CA ARG A 177 7.77 7.03 -8.87
C ARG A 177 7.44 7.24 -7.39
N VAL A 178 8.48 7.45 -6.60
CA VAL A 178 8.40 7.88 -5.21
C VAL A 178 9.20 9.17 -5.03
N LEU A 179 8.74 10.05 -4.14
CA LEU A 179 9.45 11.24 -3.71
C LEU A 179 10.43 10.90 -2.58
N ASP A 180 10.01 10.02 -1.67
CA ASP A 180 10.85 9.51 -0.59
C ASP A 180 11.49 8.17 -1.01
N PRO A 181 12.82 8.11 -1.19
CA PRO A 181 13.52 6.90 -1.62
C PRO A 181 13.48 5.76 -0.58
N THR A 182 13.06 6.04 0.66
CA THR A 182 12.86 5.02 1.70
C THR A 182 11.48 4.33 1.60
N LYS A 183 10.58 4.91 0.81
CA LYS A 183 9.21 4.41 0.63
C LYS A 183 9.07 3.64 -0.67
N ARG A 184 7.95 2.93 -0.77
CA ARG A 184 7.53 2.26 -2.01
C ARG A 184 6.06 2.50 -2.28
N ASN A 185 5.66 2.32 -3.52
CA ASN A 185 4.25 2.37 -3.91
C ASN A 185 3.59 0.99 -3.81
N VAL A 186 2.26 1.00 -3.70
CA VAL A 186 1.40 -0.18 -3.73
C VAL A 186 0.62 -0.19 -5.04
N VAL A 187 0.48 -1.37 -5.64
CA VAL A 187 -0.49 -1.63 -6.71
C VAL A 187 -1.50 -2.66 -6.26
N ILE A 188 -2.79 -2.31 -6.33
CA ILE A 188 -3.92 -3.16 -5.99
C ILE A 188 -4.67 -3.50 -7.27
N MET A 189 -4.91 -4.80 -7.49
CA MET A 189 -5.58 -5.29 -8.68
C MET A 189 -6.45 -6.50 -8.41
N GLY A 190 -7.45 -6.74 -9.27
CA GLY A 190 -8.26 -7.95 -9.21
C GLY A 190 -7.54 -9.18 -9.76
N ARG A 191 -7.99 -10.38 -9.36
CA ARG A 191 -7.48 -11.68 -9.82
C ARG A 191 -7.23 -11.76 -11.33
N LYS A 192 -8.23 -11.41 -12.15
CA LYS A 192 -8.12 -11.50 -13.62
C LYS A 192 -7.04 -10.57 -14.18
N THR A 193 -6.91 -9.37 -13.62
CA THR A 193 -5.85 -8.41 -14.01
C THR A 193 -4.47 -8.96 -13.68
N TYR A 194 -4.28 -9.50 -12.48
CA TYR A 194 -3.00 -10.10 -12.08
C TYR A 194 -2.58 -11.24 -13.02
N PHE A 195 -3.51 -12.15 -13.34
CA PHE A 195 -3.20 -13.26 -14.26
C PHE A 195 -3.11 -12.85 -15.73
N GLY A 196 -3.67 -11.70 -16.10
CA GLY A 196 -3.53 -11.08 -17.41
C GLY A 196 -2.16 -10.43 -17.66
N ILE A 197 -1.45 -10.06 -16.61
CA ILE A 197 -0.06 -9.59 -16.71
C ILE A 197 0.82 -10.77 -17.12
N PRO A 198 1.69 -10.62 -18.14
CA PRO A 198 2.61 -11.66 -18.56
C PRO A 198 3.42 -12.22 -17.37
N PRO A 199 3.65 -13.55 -17.29
CA PRO A 199 4.41 -14.16 -16.20
C PRO A 199 5.79 -13.51 -15.95
N SER A 200 6.48 -13.08 -17.01
CA SER A 200 7.76 -12.36 -16.94
C SER A 200 7.69 -10.96 -16.30
N ASN A 201 6.48 -10.43 -16.11
CA ASN A 201 6.22 -9.08 -15.64
C ASN A 201 5.41 -9.05 -14.34
N ARG A 202 4.97 -10.21 -13.82
CA ARG A 202 4.31 -10.32 -12.52
C ARG A 202 5.20 -11.06 -11.51
N PRO A 203 5.26 -10.62 -10.23
CA PRO A 203 4.66 -9.39 -9.73
C PRO A 203 5.30 -8.14 -10.36
N LEU A 204 4.57 -7.02 -10.33
CA LEU A 204 5.05 -5.76 -10.85
C LEU A 204 6.21 -5.27 -9.96
N ARG A 205 7.45 -5.38 -10.48
CA ARG A 205 8.70 -5.00 -9.78
C ARG A 205 8.64 -3.59 -9.16
N ASP A 206 9.38 -3.42 -8.07
CA ASP A 206 9.58 -2.18 -7.29
C ASP A 206 8.31 -1.61 -6.64
N ARG A 207 7.25 -2.42 -6.54
CA ARG A 207 5.95 -2.06 -5.94
C ARG A 207 5.45 -3.21 -5.08
N LEU A 208 4.73 -2.89 -4.00
CA LEU A 208 3.95 -3.89 -3.29
C LEU A 208 2.77 -4.32 -4.14
N ASN A 209 2.64 -5.60 -4.44
CA ASN A 209 1.51 -6.10 -5.22
C ASN A 209 0.46 -6.67 -4.28
N ILE A 210 -0.79 -6.22 -4.43
CA ILE A 210 -1.97 -6.77 -3.74
C ILE A 210 -2.96 -7.28 -4.78
N VAL A 211 -3.33 -8.55 -4.64
CA VAL A 211 -4.37 -9.18 -5.47
C VAL A 211 -5.65 -9.29 -4.66
N LEU A 212 -6.75 -8.80 -5.24
CA LEU A 212 -8.09 -8.92 -4.70
C LEU A 212 -8.75 -10.19 -5.23
N SER A 213 -9.05 -11.13 -4.34
CA SER A 213 -9.79 -12.35 -4.67
C SER A 213 -10.36 -13.03 -3.44
N THR A 214 -11.56 -13.58 -3.59
CA THR A 214 -12.19 -14.51 -2.62
C THR A 214 -12.02 -15.98 -3.01
N THR A 215 -11.46 -16.26 -4.19
CA THR A 215 -11.32 -17.63 -4.73
C THR A 215 -9.89 -18.15 -4.69
N LEU A 216 -8.90 -17.27 -4.57
CA LEU A 216 -7.50 -17.66 -4.43
C LEU A 216 -7.18 -17.98 -2.97
N THR A 217 -6.13 -18.76 -2.79
CA THR A 217 -5.41 -18.95 -1.54
C THR A 217 -4.02 -18.33 -1.66
N LYS A 218 -3.30 -18.21 -0.54
CA LYS A 218 -1.92 -17.70 -0.56
C LYS A 218 -0.99 -18.58 -1.41
N HIS A 219 -1.24 -19.88 -1.49
CA HIS A 219 -0.44 -20.81 -2.30
C HIS A 219 -0.53 -20.57 -3.82
N ASP A 220 -1.55 -19.86 -4.29
CA ASP A 220 -1.73 -19.52 -5.70
C ASP A 220 -0.88 -18.31 -6.13
N LEU A 221 -0.21 -17.65 -5.19
CA LEU A 221 0.53 -16.40 -5.40
C LEU A 221 1.95 -16.50 -4.83
N PRO A 222 2.93 -15.80 -5.42
CA PRO A 222 4.26 -15.66 -4.82
C PRO A 222 4.21 -15.07 -3.40
N ASP A 223 5.21 -15.36 -2.58
CA ASP A 223 5.27 -14.92 -1.18
C ASP A 223 5.24 -13.40 -1.05
N GLU A 224 5.85 -12.68 -1.98
CA GLU A 224 5.91 -11.22 -2.01
C GLU A 224 4.58 -10.53 -2.40
N VAL A 225 3.57 -11.28 -2.87
CA VAL A 225 2.26 -10.76 -3.27
C VAL A 225 1.24 -10.94 -2.14
N LEU A 226 0.61 -9.85 -1.71
CA LEU A 226 -0.44 -9.93 -0.70
C LEU A 226 -1.78 -10.30 -1.34
N LEU A 227 -2.55 -11.13 -0.64
CA LEU A 227 -3.90 -11.51 -1.02
C LEU A 227 -4.89 -10.85 -0.05
N GLN A 228 -5.90 -10.19 -0.59
CA GLN A 228 -6.99 -9.59 0.18
C GLN A 228 -8.33 -9.94 -0.46
N PRO A 229 -9.42 -10.10 0.31
CA PRO A 229 -10.71 -10.49 -0.24
C PRO A 229 -11.39 -9.36 -1.03
N ASN A 230 -11.13 -8.11 -0.67
CA ASN A 230 -11.70 -6.91 -1.29
C ASN A 230 -10.86 -5.66 -0.97
N LEU A 231 -11.23 -4.53 -1.58
CA LEU A 231 -10.51 -3.26 -1.43
C LEU A 231 -10.51 -2.75 0.02
N GLU A 232 -11.64 -2.83 0.71
CA GLU A 232 -11.76 -2.38 2.10
C GLU A 232 -10.84 -3.16 3.05
N ALA A 233 -10.77 -4.48 2.89
CA ALA A 233 -9.86 -5.32 3.65
C ALA A 233 -8.38 -4.96 3.38
N ALA A 234 -8.03 -4.64 2.14
CA ALA A 234 -6.68 -4.17 1.80
C ALA A 234 -6.35 -2.82 2.45
N MET A 235 -7.30 -1.89 2.51
CA MET A 235 -7.09 -0.59 3.17
C MET A 235 -6.97 -0.76 4.70
N LYS A 236 -7.84 -1.56 5.33
CA LYS A 236 -7.75 -1.88 6.77
C LYS A 236 -6.45 -2.57 7.14
N PHE A 237 -5.93 -3.43 6.26
CA PHE A 237 -4.63 -4.07 6.46
C PHE A 237 -3.50 -3.06 6.63
N PHE A 238 -3.50 -1.97 5.85
CA PHE A 238 -2.52 -0.89 6.02
C PHE A 238 -2.76 -0.08 7.30
N GLU A 239 -4.01 0.21 7.61
CA GLU A 239 -4.35 1.00 8.81
C GLU A 239 -3.94 0.28 10.09
N ASN A 240 -4.04 -1.05 10.12
CA ASN A 240 -3.66 -1.87 11.25
C ASN A 240 -2.16 -2.23 11.27
N ASN A 241 -1.39 -1.86 10.24
CA ASN A 241 0.03 -2.17 10.14
C ASN A 241 0.85 -0.88 9.99
N ASN A 242 1.17 -0.26 11.13
CA ASN A 242 1.88 1.03 11.17
C ASN A 242 3.22 1.02 10.43
N VAL A 243 3.96 -0.10 10.48
CA VAL A 243 5.24 -0.24 9.79
C VAL A 243 5.03 -0.17 8.27
N LEU A 244 4.09 -0.95 7.74
CA LEU A 244 3.77 -0.91 6.32
C LEU A 244 3.20 0.44 5.90
N LYS A 245 2.27 1.01 6.69
CA LYS A 245 1.68 2.32 6.44
C LYS A 245 2.74 3.41 6.27
N ASN A 246 3.75 3.42 7.13
CA ASN A 246 4.83 4.43 7.08
C ASN A 246 5.82 4.20 5.93
N SER A 247 5.93 2.96 5.44
CA SER A 247 6.78 2.59 4.29
C SER A 247 6.12 2.84 2.92
N ILE A 248 4.84 3.21 2.89
CA ILE A 248 4.06 3.39 1.66
C ILE A 248 3.94 4.87 1.34
N GLU A 249 4.24 5.23 0.09
CA GLU A 249 4.02 6.60 -0.39
C GLU A 249 2.65 6.73 -1.08
N THR A 250 2.40 5.95 -2.13
CA THR A 250 1.13 6.02 -2.87
C THR A 250 0.52 4.64 -3.10
N VAL A 251 -0.80 4.56 -2.94
CA VAL A 251 -1.61 3.38 -3.31
C VAL A 251 -2.24 3.61 -4.69
N TRP A 252 -2.00 2.67 -5.61
CA TRP A 252 -2.51 2.68 -6.97
C TRP A 252 -3.47 1.53 -7.21
N ILE A 253 -4.70 1.84 -7.60
CA ILE A 253 -5.66 0.88 -8.11
C ILE A 253 -5.44 0.75 -9.62
N ILE A 254 -5.13 -0.46 -10.09
CA ILE A 254 -4.77 -0.70 -11.49
C ILE A 254 -5.78 -1.60 -12.23
N GLY A 255 -6.97 -1.79 -11.62
CA GLY A 255 -8.12 -2.47 -12.22
C GLY A 255 -8.34 -3.90 -11.73
N GLY A 256 -9.20 -4.69 -12.36
CA GLY A 256 -10.03 -4.39 -13.53
C GLY A 256 -11.37 -3.74 -13.18
N ALA A 257 -12.36 -3.87 -14.07
CA ALA A 257 -13.64 -3.16 -14.01
C ALA A 257 -14.34 -3.16 -12.64
N GLY A 258 -14.46 -4.33 -12.00
CA GLY A 258 -15.08 -4.42 -10.66
C GLY A 258 -14.30 -3.66 -9.59
N VAL A 259 -12.97 -3.75 -9.61
CA VAL A 259 -12.11 -3.03 -8.67
C VAL A 259 -12.16 -1.52 -8.92
N PHE A 260 -12.20 -1.09 -10.18
CA PHE A 260 -12.39 0.33 -10.52
C PHE A 260 -13.75 0.85 -10.05
N LYS A 261 -14.82 0.06 -10.20
CA LYS A 261 -16.15 0.42 -9.72
C LYS A 261 -16.14 0.68 -8.21
N ASP A 262 -15.62 -0.28 -7.44
CA ASP A 262 -15.56 -0.18 -5.99
C ASP A 262 -14.63 0.96 -5.53
N ALA A 263 -13.51 1.15 -6.23
CA ALA A 263 -12.55 2.21 -5.94
C ALA A 263 -13.15 3.61 -6.20
N MET A 264 -13.80 3.85 -7.34
CA MET A 264 -14.42 5.16 -7.63
C MET A 264 -15.54 5.50 -6.65
N ALA A 265 -16.28 4.49 -6.18
CA ALA A 265 -17.33 4.67 -5.17
C ALA A 265 -16.80 4.98 -3.75
N SER A 266 -15.50 4.78 -3.49
CA SER A 266 -14.93 4.98 -2.16
C SER A 266 -14.63 6.46 -1.86
N GLU A 267 -14.82 6.86 -0.61
CA GLU A 267 -14.37 8.15 -0.05
C GLU A 267 -12.84 8.30 -0.02
N ARG A 268 -12.11 7.19 -0.12
CA ARG A 268 -10.64 7.17 -0.18
C ARG A 268 -10.09 7.47 -1.57
N CYS A 269 -10.93 7.44 -2.59
CA CYS A 269 -10.52 7.74 -3.95
C CYS A 269 -10.14 9.22 -4.05
N HIS A 270 -8.92 9.49 -4.51
CA HIS A 270 -8.45 10.84 -4.74
C HIS A 270 -8.48 11.22 -6.22
N ARG A 271 -7.70 10.52 -7.05
CA ARG A 271 -7.56 10.86 -8.47
C ARG A 271 -7.67 9.64 -9.38
N LEU A 272 -8.14 9.86 -10.59
CA LEU A 272 -8.21 8.91 -11.69
C LEU A 272 -7.33 9.39 -12.83
N TYR A 273 -6.24 8.67 -13.08
CA TYR A 273 -5.31 8.88 -14.19
C TYR A 273 -5.78 8.04 -15.37
N ILE A 274 -6.15 8.70 -16.45
CA ILE A 274 -6.73 8.08 -17.63
C ILE A 274 -5.84 8.30 -18.84
N THR A 275 -5.49 7.22 -19.54
CA THR A 275 -5.00 7.29 -20.93
C THR A 275 -6.19 7.07 -21.86
N GLN A 276 -6.70 8.14 -22.49
CA GLN A 276 -7.81 8.05 -23.45
C GLN A 276 -7.30 7.71 -24.85
N ILE A 277 -7.52 6.48 -25.26
CA ILE A 277 -7.15 6.00 -26.59
C ILE A 277 -8.26 6.34 -27.59
N GLN A 278 -7.90 7.05 -28.66
CA GLN A 278 -8.83 7.61 -29.64
C GLN A 278 -9.29 6.60 -30.72
N SER A 279 -9.18 5.31 -30.42
CA SER A 279 -9.54 4.20 -31.30
C SER A 279 -10.50 3.25 -30.60
N ASN A 280 -11.40 2.63 -31.37
CA ASN A 280 -12.27 1.55 -30.89
C ASN A 280 -11.55 0.21 -31.01
N PHE A 281 -11.78 -0.67 -30.04
CA PHE A 281 -11.27 -2.05 -30.06
C PHE A 281 -12.38 -3.02 -29.66
N GLU A 282 -12.30 -4.25 -30.14
CA GLU A 282 -13.10 -5.34 -29.57
C GLU A 282 -12.68 -5.55 -28.11
N CYS A 283 -13.64 -5.52 -27.19
CA CYS A 283 -13.40 -5.60 -25.75
C CYS A 283 -14.50 -6.44 -25.09
N ASP A 284 -14.12 -7.18 -24.06
CA ASP A 284 -15.05 -7.94 -23.18
C ASP A 284 -15.10 -7.37 -21.75
N VAL A 285 -14.21 -6.43 -21.44
CA VAL A 285 -14.18 -5.71 -20.18
C VAL A 285 -14.16 -4.21 -20.45
N PHE A 286 -15.06 -3.48 -19.78
CA PHE A 286 -15.26 -2.05 -19.96
C PHE A 286 -15.03 -1.29 -18.65
N LEU A 287 -14.55 -0.05 -18.75
CA LEU A 287 -14.47 0.87 -17.63
C LEU A 287 -15.89 1.22 -17.17
N PRO A 288 -16.20 1.15 -15.86
CA PRO A 288 -17.47 1.65 -15.34
C PRO A 288 -17.62 3.15 -15.60
N THR A 289 -18.85 3.65 -15.62
CA THR A 289 -19.12 5.08 -15.70
C THR A 289 -18.38 5.82 -14.59
N ILE A 290 -17.62 6.85 -14.96
CA ILE A 290 -16.95 7.75 -14.03
C ILE A 290 -18.04 8.61 -13.38
N PRO A 291 -18.15 8.65 -12.04
CA PRO A 291 -19.14 9.48 -11.37
C PRO A 291 -18.95 10.98 -11.64
N ASP A 292 -20.03 11.75 -11.53
CA ASP A 292 -20.05 13.20 -11.87
C ASP A 292 -19.26 14.07 -10.88
N ASP A 293 -18.85 13.52 -9.73
CA ASP A 293 -18.01 14.19 -8.74
C ASP A 293 -16.51 14.22 -9.13
N PHE A 294 -16.13 13.60 -10.26
CA PHE A 294 -14.79 13.71 -10.83
C PHE A 294 -14.66 14.92 -11.76
N GLN A 295 -13.69 15.78 -11.48
CA GLN A 295 -13.39 16.95 -12.30
C GLN A 295 -12.00 16.82 -12.96
N GLU A 296 -11.91 17.13 -14.24
CA GLU A 296 -10.63 17.13 -14.97
C GLU A 296 -9.67 18.19 -14.40
N VAL A 297 -8.45 17.77 -14.10
CA VAL A 297 -7.35 18.64 -13.68
C VAL A 297 -6.60 19.07 -14.94
N ILE A 298 -6.73 20.36 -15.29
CA ILE A 298 -6.28 20.90 -16.59
C ILE A 298 -4.75 20.99 -16.69
N THR A 299 -4.03 21.01 -15.58
CA THR A 299 -2.57 21.16 -15.61
C THR A 299 -1.91 20.35 -14.50
N GLU A 300 -1.13 19.37 -14.90
CA GLU A 300 -0.22 18.62 -14.04
C GLU A 300 1.14 18.52 -14.76
N PRO A 301 2.19 19.19 -14.25
CA PRO A 301 3.50 19.25 -14.92
C PRO A 301 4.12 17.87 -15.20
N GLU A 302 3.78 16.88 -14.37
CA GLU A 302 4.33 15.52 -14.47
C GLU A 302 3.61 14.64 -15.50
N ILE A 303 2.54 15.14 -16.13
CA ILE A 303 1.73 14.40 -17.09
C ILE A 303 2.09 14.85 -18.50
N PRO A 304 2.39 13.92 -19.43
CA PRO A 304 2.68 14.29 -20.80
C PRO A 304 1.49 15.02 -21.43
N GLN A 305 1.75 16.22 -21.95
CA GLN A 305 0.74 17.11 -22.50
C GLN A 305 0.50 16.82 -23.98
N GLY A 306 -0.73 17.10 -24.43
CA GLY A 306 -1.12 16.98 -25.83
C GLY A 306 -1.36 15.56 -26.33
N MET A 307 -1.62 15.45 -27.63
CA MET A 307 -1.88 14.17 -28.29
C MET A 307 -0.58 13.38 -28.46
N GLN A 308 -0.59 12.14 -28.04
CA GLN A 308 0.45 11.15 -28.28
C GLN A 308 0.05 10.24 -29.44
N ALA A 309 1.03 9.66 -30.12
CA ALA A 309 0.80 8.70 -31.20
C ALA A 309 1.82 7.56 -31.16
N GLU A 310 1.35 6.31 -31.22
CA GLU A 310 2.18 5.12 -31.37
C GLU A 310 1.46 4.09 -32.25
N ASN A 311 2.17 3.51 -33.23
CA ASN A 311 1.62 2.47 -34.11
C ASN A 311 0.28 2.86 -34.80
N GLY A 312 0.13 4.15 -35.16
CA GLY A 312 -1.11 4.68 -35.77
C GLY A 312 -2.28 4.87 -34.81
N ILE A 313 -2.07 4.68 -33.50
CA ILE A 313 -3.06 4.88 -32.45
C ILE A 313 -2.74 6.18 -31.71
N ASN A 314 -3.72 7.09 -31.69
CA ASN A 314 -3.64 8.35 -30.96
C ASN A 314 -4.20 8.18 -29.55
N PHE A 315 -3.57 8.81 -28.55
CA PHE A 315 -4.06 8.81 -27.18
C PHE A 315 -3.61 10.06 -26.42
N VAL A 316 -4.30 10.39 -25.33
CA VAL A 316 -4.00 11.55 -24.48
C VAL A 316 -4.10 11.14 -23.01
N TYR A 317 -3.21 11.67 -22.17
CA TYR A 317 -3.25 11.49 -20.73
C TYR A 317 -4.10 12.58 -20.08
N LYS A 318 -4.98 12.17 -19.18
CA LYS A 318 -5.85 13.05 -18.39
C LYS A 318 -5.82 12.63 -16.92
N VAL A 319 -6.07 13.58 -16.05
CA VAL A 319 -6.24 13.33 -14.62
C VAL A 319 -7.56 13.92 -14.19
N PHE A 320 -8.34 13.14 -13.45
CA PHE A 320 -9.57 13.60 -12.82
C PHE A 320 -9.39 13.53 -11.31
N GLU A 321 -9.86 14.53 -10.58
CA GLU A 321 -9.85 14.58 -9.12
C GLU A 321 -11.29 14.49 -8.60
N LYS A 322 -11.51 13.61 -7.62
CA LYS A 322 -12.80 13.46 -6.95
C LYS A 322 -13.03 14.63 -5.98
N ARG A 323 -14.19 15.29 -6.09
CA ARG A 323 -14.60 16.45 -5.29
C ARG A 323 -15.38 16.07 -4.05
#